data_AF-A0A959D6U8-F1
#
_entry.id   AF-A0A959D6U8-F1
#
_cell.length_a   1.000
_cell.length_b   1.000
_cell.length_c   1.000
_cell.angle_alpha   90.00
_cell.angle_beta   90.00
_cell.angle_gamma   90.00
#
_symmetry.space_group_name_H-M   'P 1'
#
loop_
_entity.id
_entity.type
_entity.pdbx_description
1 polymer ?
#
loop_
_entity_poly.entity_id
_entity_poly.type
_entity_poly.pdbx_seq_one_letter_code
_entity_poly.pdbx_strand_id
1 'polypeptide(L)'
;MAKSLEQQTYQFLKALGKFDYALSSLDRVWKVLFKGPGQQWNYLYISKYHKTYFINHVNGESGTLEVEPEKSVKVMEPGAFSNARPFYPEEELMEDWMQLLSAAGKWLKLVEKDGVKANRQVQEEYPLKYRYGTVPHSLVRESIPGAFRLDKALGKSKARKLIRLVEEGYFMNRENTIAPSMTAARYFEYCKIAYLAAARKEDRIDSSLSGREMYKLYADGRHEGLLDIDPHSEQEFADWIGHKHPKWTGGGHPWEIKRGGNTTHIDLSVRRPDYYSKEGFVVEVNGPSIIRMVEAMKMFLAIHEASLPISIAEPESVRKRLLGQDNVGIIPEYASLHRANQRFHPEEDVFEVMYYDDLGRHKRRITPFIRWEALPVLRLRDV
;
A
#
# COMPACT_ATOMS: atom_id res chain seq x y z
N MET A 1 24.76 23.05 35.35
CA MET A 1 23.49 23.45 34.72
C MET A 1 23.06 22.34 33.76
N ALA A 2 21.84 21.82 33.89
CA ALA A 2 21.29 20.90 32.90
C ALA A 2 21.23 21.62 31.53
N LYS A 3 21.56 20.93 30.44
CA LYS A 3 21.45 21.52 29.10
C LYS A 3 19.97 21.64 28.75
N SER A 4 19.57 22.75 28.14
CA SER A 4 18.22 22.87 27.58
C SER A 4 18.04 21.94 26.37
N LEU A 5 16.80 21.57 26.07
CA LEU A 5 16.44 20.78 24.89
C LEU A 5 17.01 21.40 23.60
N GLU A 6 16.96 22.73 23.47
CA GLU A 6 17.54 23.47 22.34
C GLU A 6 19.04 23.23 22.19
N GLN A 7 19.80 23.46 23.26
CA GLN A 7 21.26 23.28 23.26
C GLN A 7 21.64 21.85 22.88
N GLN A 8 20.89 20.87 23.38
CA GLN A 8 21.14 19.47 23.11
C GLN A 8 20.79 19.09 21.67
N THR A 9 19.70 19.62 21.14
CA THR A 9 19.27 19.41 19.75
C THR A 9 20.27 19.98 18.77
N TYR A 10 20.73 21.22 18.97
CA TYR A 10 21.74 21.82 18.09
C TYR A 10 23.09 21.08 18.14
N GLN A 11 23.51 20.61 19.33
CA GLN A 11 24.70 19.77 19.46
C GLN A 11 24.56 18.43 18.71
N PHE A 12 23.39 17.80 18.81
CA PHE A 12 23.09 16.58 18.06
C PHE A 12 23.16 16.82 16.54
N LEU A 13 22.48 17.85 16.02
CA LEU A 13 22.50 18.17 14.59
C LEU A 13 23.91 18.52 14.08
N LYS A 14 24.71 19.22 14.89
CA LYS A 14 26.11 19.50 14.57
C LYS A 14 26.94 18.21 14.46
N ALA A 15 26.73 17.26 15.38
CA ALA A 15 27.38 15.95 15.31
C ALA A 15 26.90 15.12 14.11
N LEU A 16 25.58 15.12 13.85
CA LEU A 16 24.97 14.44 12.71
C LEU A 16 25.51 14.97 11.37
N GLY A 17 25.85 16.25 11.29
CA GLY A 17 26.42 16.89 10.10
C GLY A 17 27.73 16.28 9.59
N LYS A 18 28.45 15.51 10.43
CA LYS A 18 29.65 14.76 10.06
C LYS A 18 29.34 13.48 9.26
N PHE A 19 28.09 13.02 9.29
CA PHE A 19 27.67 11.76 8.68
C PHE A 19 27.03 11.97 7.32
N ASP A 20 27.24 10.99 6.45
CA ASP A 20 26.64 10.87 5.13
C ASP A 20 25.10 10.79 5.23
N TYR A 21 24.42 11.18 4.16
CA TYR A 21 22.96 11.23 4.08
C TYR A 21 22.47 10.61 2.79
N ALA A 22 21.25 10.08 2.84
CA ALA A 22 20.51 9.70 1.63
C ALA A 22 19.73 10.91 1.11
N LEU A 23 19.41 10.91 -0.18
CA LEU A 23 18.41 11.80 -0.75
C LEU A 23 17.06 11.10 -0.77
N SER A 24 16.02 11.79 -0.32
CA SER A 24 14.62 11.40 -0.51
C SER A 24 13.93 12.55 -1.24
N SER A 25 13.65 12.35 -2.53
CA SER A 25 13.30 13.44 -3.46
C SER A 25 14.41 14.50 -3.48
N LEU A 26 14.20 15.67 -2.88
CA LEU A 26 15.20 16.75 -2.76
C LEU A 26 15.75 16.92 -1.34
N ASP A 27 15.23 16.15 -0.38
CA ASP A 27 15.56 16.29 1.04
C ASP A 27 16.75 15.42 1.43
N ARG A 28 17.59 15.98 2.32
CA ARG A 28 18.67 15.21 2.95
C ARG A 28 18.08 14.43 4.11
N VAL A 29 18.37 13.13 4.16
CA VAL A 29 17.80 12.20 5.13
C VAL A 29 18.88 11.42 5.86
N TRP A 30 18.78 11.37 7.18
CA TRP A 30 19.55 10.49 8.04
C TRP A 30 18.63 9.51 8.74
N LYS A 31 19.09 8.26 8.85
CA LYS A 31 18.43 7.21 9.63
C LYS A 31 19.39 6.74 10.70
N VAL A 32 19.04 6.96 11.97
CA VAL A 32 19.91 6.66 13.11
C VAL A 32 19.24 5.58 13.96
N LEU A 33 19.79 4.37 13.93
CA LEU A 33 19.43 3.27 14.83
C LEU A 33 20.42 3.22 15.98
N PHE A 34 19.94 3.25 17.22
CA PHE A 34 20.80 3.29 18.41
C PHE A 34 20.12 2.69 19.63
N LYS A 35 20.92 2.28 20.62
CA LYS A 35 20.42 1.87 21.93
C LYS A 35 20.24 3.07 22.86
N GLY A 36 19.04 3.20 23.41
CA GLY A 36 18.67 4.21 24.40
C GLY A 36 18.91 3.76 25.84
N PRO A 37 18.42 4.54 26.82
CA PRO A 37 18.32 4.10 28.21
C PRO A 37 17.63 2.72 28.30
N GLY A 38 18.12 1.82 29.15
CA GLY A 38 17.56 0.47 29.28
C GLY A 38 17.89 -0.51 28.13
N GLN A 39 18.84 -0.17 27.25
CA GLN A 39 19.28 -1.00 26.10
C GLN A 39 18.20 -1.23 25.01
N GLN A 40 17.09 -0.48 25.05
CA GLN A 40 16.07 -0.53 24.02
C GLN A 40 16.55 0.12 22.71
N TRP A 41 16.17 -0.46 21.57
CA TRP A 41 16.51 0.09 20.26
C TRP A 41 15.55 1.23 19.87
N ASN A 42 16.11 2.35 19.43
CA ASN A 42 15.39 3.53 18.96
C ASN A 42 15.79 3.83 17.52
N TYR A 43 14.86 4.40 16.77
CA TYR A 43 15.03 4.80 15.38
C TYR A 43 14.61 6.27 15.22
N LEU A 44 15.60 7.12 14.93
CA LEU A 44 15.36 8.48 14.49
C LEU A 44 15.44 8.57 12.96
N TYR A 45 14.40 9.14 12.36
CA TYR A 45 14.39 9.56 10.97
C TYR A 45 14.48 11.09 10.93
N ILE A 46 15.57 11.61 10.39
CA ILE A 46 15.84 13.03 10.30
C ILE A 46 15.78 13.46 8.85
N SER A 47 14.89 14.37 8.50
CA SER A 47 14.88 15.03 7.18
C SER A 47 15.27 16.50 7.33
N LYS A 48 15.93 17.05 6.32
CA LYS A 48 16.20 18.48 6.20
C LYS A 48 15.52 19.02 4.95
N TYR A 49 14.52 19.89 5.18
CA TYR A 49 13.83 20.64 4.14
C TYR A 49 14.22 22.11 4.26
N HIS A 50 14.88 22.66 3.23
CA HIS A 50 15.51 23.98 3.27
C HIS A 50 16.40 24.21 4.50
N LYS A 51 15.97 25.02 5.46
CA LYS A 51 16.70 25.38 6.69
C LYS A 51 16.18 24.62 7.92
N THR A 52 15.08 23.88 7.78
CA THR A 52 14.38 23.22 8.88
C THR A 52 14.71 21.73 8.89
N TYR A 53 14.99 21.20 10.07
CA TYR A 53 15.12 19.76 10.31
C TYR A 53 13.84 19.25 10.98
N PHE A 54 13.39 18.08 10.53
CA PHE A 54 12.34 17.32 11.20
C PHE A 54 12.95 16.02 11.74
N ILE A 55 12.96 15.86 13.06
CA ILE A 55 13.49 14.67 13.74
C ILE A 55 12.30 13.86 14.24
N ASN A 56 12.07 12.69 13.67
CA ASN A 56 10.94 11.82 14.01
C ASN A 56 11.41 10.62 14.83
N HIS A 57 10.74 10.34 15.95
CA HIS A 57 10.94 9.10 16.71
C HIS A 57 10.05 7.98 16.13
N VAL A 58 10.62 7.19 15.22
CA VAL A 58 9.84 6.31 14.33
C VAL A 58 9.19 5.13 15.06
N ASN A 59 9.93 4.51 15.99
CA ASN A 59 9.49 3.33 16.72
C ASN A 59 9.12 3.63 18.19
N GLY A 60 8.76 4.88 18.49
CA GLY A 60 8.34 5.31 19.81
C GLY A 60 7.28 6.40 19.77
N GLU A 61 6.97 6.97 20.92
CA GLU A 61 5.78 7.82 21.11
C GLU A 61 6.11 9.32 21.25
N SER A 62 7.39 9.71 21.13
CA SER A 62 7.85 11.09 21.37
C SER A 62 7.48 12.09 20.25
N GLY A 63 6.85 11.63 19.17
CA GLY A 63 6.42 12.48 18.06
C GLY A 63 7.57 13.01 17.20
N THR A 64 7.50 14.30 16.85
CA THR A 64 8.43 14.97 15.92
C THR A 64 8.98 16.25 16.52
N LEU A 65 10.29 16.50 16.39
CA LEU A 65 10.88 17.81 16.61
C LEU A 65 11.02 18.57 15.30
N GLU A 66 10.47 19.77 15.24
CA GLU A 66 10.79 20.77 14.22
C GLU A 66 11.93 21.66 14.73
N VAL A 67 12.99 21.80 13.94
CA VAL A 67 14.20 22.49 14.35
C VAL A 67 14.69 23.44 13.26
N GLU A 68 14.67 24.73 13.54
CA GLU A 68 15.44 25.73 12.80
C GLU A 68 16.71 26.03 13.62
N PRO A 69 17.90 25.60 13.17
CA PRO A 69 19.14 25.80 13.93
C PRO A 69 19.34 27.25 14.35
N GLU A 70 19.74 27.45 15.61
CA GLU A 70 20.01 28.77 16.21
C GLU A 70 18.79 29.70 16.29
N LYS A 71 17.58 29.19 16.01
CA LYS A 71 16.35 29.98 16.00
C LYS A 71 15.26 29.38 16.88
N SER A 72 14.93 28.10 16.71
CA SER A 72 13.87 27.46 17.51
C SER A 72 13.92 25.93 17.47
N VAL A 73 13.50 25.31 18.57
CA VAL A 73 13.12 23.88 18.64
C VAL A 73 11.68 23.78 19.11
N LYS A 74 10.84 23.05 18.38
CA LYS A 74 9.43 22.85 18.72
C LYS A 74 9.11 21.36 18.72
N VAL A 75 8.41 20.91 19.76
CA VAL A 75 7.77 19.60 19.76
C VAL A 75 6.47 19.74 18.97
N MET A 76 6.35 19.01 17.86
CA MET A 76 5.12 19.00 17.08
C MET A 76 4.13 18.06 17.73
N GLU A 77 2.85 18.47 17.73
CA GLU A 77 1.79 17.57 18.15
C GLU A 77 1.76 16.31 17.25
N PRO A 78 1.41 15.15 17.84
CA PRO A 78 1.11 13.93 17.10
C PRO A 78 0.18 14.19 15.91
N GLY A 79 0.68 14.16 14.68
CA GLY A 79 -0.17 14.20 13.50
C GLY A 79 -1.07 12.95 13.43
N ALA A 80 -2.12 12.98 12.58
CA ALA A 80 -3.08 11.88 12.38
C ALA A 80 -2.47 10.53 11.92
N PHE A 81 -1.17 10.51 11.61
CA PHE A 81 -0.39 9.33 11.20
C PHE A 81 0.76 8.99 12.14
N SER A 82 0.84 9.63 13.31
CA SER A 82 1.84 9.31 14.33
C SER A 82 1.25 8.35 15.36
N ASN A 83 2.08 7.42 15.85
CA ASN A 83 1.75 6.59 17.02
C ASN A 83 1.90 7.37 18.34
N ALA A 84 2.10 8.69 18.29
CA ALA A 84 2.30 9.47 19.48
C ALA A 84 0.96 9.62 20.22
N ARG A 85 0.98 9.34 21.53
CA ARG A 85 -0.22 9.26 22.33
C ARG A 85 -0.89 10.63 22.40
N PRO A 86 -2.21 10.74 22.17
CA PRO A 86 -2.91 11.97 22.51
C PRO A 86 -2.76 12.15 24.03
N PHE A 87 -2.42 13.36 24.47
CA PHE A 87 -2.39 13.80 25.88
C PHE A 87 -1.15 13.47 26.75
N TYR A 88 0.08 13.58 26.23
CA TYR A 88 1.24 13.72 27.11
C TYR A 88 1.45 15.18 27.56
N PRO A 89 1.78 15.45 28.84
CA PRO A 89 2.26 16.77 29.26
C PRO A 89 3.52 17.16 28.47
N GLU A 90 3.59 18.41 28.02
CA GLU A 90 4.72 18.92 27.22
C GLU A 90 6.08 18.71 27.92
N GLU A 91 6.12 18.85 29.25
CA GLU A 91 7.31 18.63 30.07
C GLU A 91 7.86 17.20 29.95
N GLU A 92 7.00 16.18 29.97
CA GLU A 92 7.41 14.78 29.84
C GLU A 92 7.98 14.48 28.43
N LEU A 93 7.37 15.05 27.39
CA LEU A 93 7.87 14.92 26.02
C LEU A 93 9.24 15.58 25.85
N MET A 94 9.46 16.73 26.51
CA MET A 94 10.76 17.40 26.49
C MET A 94 11.83 16.54 27.18
N GLU A 95 11.52 15.93 28.32
CA GLU A 95 12.44 15.01 29.01
C GLU A 95 12.78 13.78 28.15
N ASP A 96 11.78 13.17 27.51
CA ASP A 96 11.98 12.05 26.59
C ASP A 96 12.92 12.42 25.44
N TRP A 97 12.69 13.57 24.80
CA TRP A 97 13.57 14.06 23.74
C TRP A 97 14.99 14.34 24.22
N MET A 98 15.15 14.91 25.42
CA MET A 98 16.48 15.11 26.01
C MET A 98 17.20 13.78 26.24
N GLN A 99 16.50 12.74 26.72
CA GLN A 99 17.10 11.41 26.89
C GLN A 99 17.47 10.77 25.55
N LEU A 100 16.57 10.84 24.56
CA LEU A 100 16.78 10.30 23.22
C LEU A 100 17.97 10.96 22.51
N LEU A 101 18.02 12.29 22.49
CA LEU A 101 19.11 13.03 21.85
C LEU A 101 20.44 12.82 22.57
N SER A 102 20.43 12.60 23.89
CA SER A 102 21.62 12.23 24.66
C SER A 102 22.18 10.89 24.20
N ALA A 103 21.31 9.88 24.12
CA ALA A 103 21.67 8.54 23.68
C ALA A 103 22.11 8.52 22.21
N ALA A 104 21.37 9.19 21.33
CA ALA A 104 21.72 9.32 19.92
C ALA A 104 23.07 10.03 19.74
N GLY A 105 23.34 11.12 20.48
CA GLY A 105 24.62 11.81 20.46
C GLY A 105 25.79 10.95 20.95
N LYS A 106 25.58 10.13 21.99
CA LYS A 106 26.57 9.13 22.44
C LYS A 106 26.80 8.06 21.37
N TRP A 107 25.75 7.63 20.68
CA TRP A 107 25.85 6.68 19.58
C TRP A 107 26.66 7.24 18.42
N LEU A 108 26.40 8.47 17.98
CA LEU A 108 27.19 9.12 16.92
C LEU A 108 28.68 9.17 17.27
N LYS A 109 29.04 9.46 18.52
CA LYS A 109 30.44 9.40 18.97
C LYS A 109 31.04 7.99 18.91
N LEU A 110 30.25 6.96 19.19
CA LEU A 110 30.68 5.57 19.07
C LEU A 110 30.95 5.22 17.59
N VAL A 111 30.07 5.63 16.68
CA VAL A 111 30.24 5.43 15.23
C VAL A 111 31.46 6.21 14.71
N GLU A 112 31.70 7.43 15.20
CA GLU A 112 32.88 8.23 14.85
C GLU A 112 34.19 7.55 15.30
N LYS A 113 34.18 6.87 16.45
CA LYS A 113 35.34 6.15 16.97
C LYS A 113 35.58 4.80 16.28
N ASP A 114 34.51 4.04 16.03
CA ASP A 114 34.57 2.69 15.45
C ASP A 114 33.25 2.38 14.71
N GLY A 115 33.14 2.92 13.50
CA GLY A 115 31.95 2.80 12.68
C GLY A 115 31.63 1.36 12.28
N VAL A 116 32.65 0.52 12.07
CA VAL A 116 32.44 -0.89 11.69
C VAL A 116 31.79 -1.66 12.83
N LYS A 117 32.33 -1.55 14.05
CA LYS A 117 31.76 -2.23 15.22
C LYS A 117 30.35 -1.74 15.54
N ALA A 118 30.13 -0.42 15.49
CA ALA A 118 28.82 0.16 15.79
C ALA A 118 27.75 -0.28 14.79
N ASN A 119 28.05 -0.23 13.47
CA ASN A 119 27.11 -0.69 12.45
C ASN A 119 26.89 -2.21 12.49
N ARG A 120 27.94 -3.01 12.78
CA ARG A 120 27.79 -4.46 12.99
C ARG A 120 26.79 -4.77 14.11
N GLN A 121 26.89 -4.04 15.22
CA GLN A 121 25.96 -4.19 16.33
C GLN A 121 24.50 -3.95 15.91
N VAL A 122 24.24 -2.94 15.07
CA VAL A 122 22.90 -2.70 14.51
C VAL A 122 22.43 -3.90 13.70
N GLN A 123 23.27 -4.43 12.81
CA GLN A 123 22.91 -5.56 11.94
C GLN A 123 22.60 -6.83 12.73
N GLU A 124 23.32 -7.09 13.82
CA GLU A 124 23.18 -8.29 14.64
C GLU A 124 22.03 -8.18 15.66
N GLU A 125 21.83 -7.01 16.27
CA GLU A 125 21.00 -6.89 17.47
C GLU A 125 19.69 -6.11 17.26
N TYR A 126 19.52 -5.38 16.14
CA TYR A 126 18.27 -4.63 15.92
C TYR A 126 17.08 -5.60 15.76
N PRO A 127 15.98 -5.45 16.54
CA PRO A 127 14.93 -6.47 16.61
C PRO A 127 14.27 -6.75 15.26
N LEU A 128 14.06 -8.04 14.95
CA LEU A 128 13.42 -8.47 13.70
C LEU A 128 12.01 -7.88 13.51
N LYS A 129 11.27 -7.69 14.61
CA LYS A 129 9.93 -7.06 14.61
C LYS A 129 9.92 -5.60 14.17
N TYR A 130 11.10 -4.98 14.04
CA TYR A 130 11.28 -3.62 13.56
C TYR A 130 11.94 -3.55 12.17
N ARG A 131 12.10 -4.69 11.48
CA ARG A 131 12.72 -4.77 10.17
C ARG A 131 11.66 -4.97 9.08
N TYR A 132 11.99 -4.49 7.89
CA TYR A 132 11.29 -4.85 6.67
C TYR A 132 11.91 -6.10 6.06
N GLY A 133 11.08 -6.93 5.43
CA GLY A 133 11.55 -8.06 4.63
C GLY A 133 10.46 -8.64 3.77
N THR A 134 10.82 -9.64 2.97
CA THR A 134 9.88 -10.39 2.14
C THR A 134 10.02 -11.88 2.40
N VAL A 135 8.91 -12.61 2.33
CA VAL A 135 8.88 -14.06 2.48
C VAL A 135 7.99 -14.68 1.41
N PRO A 136 8.37 -15.82 0.81
CA PRO A 136 7.52 -16.52 -0.13
C PRO A 136 6.14 -16.83 0.47
N HIS A 137 5.07 -16.42 -0.22
CA HIS A 137 3.70 -16.60 0.27
C HIS A 137 3.35 -18.09 0.40
N SER A 138 3.90 -18.95 -0.47
CA SER A 138 3.80 -20.41 -0.36
C SER A 138 4.21 -20.93 1.02
N LEU A 139 5.34 -20.48 1.57
CA LEU A 139 5.84 -20.89 2.88
C LEU A 139 4.93 -20.42 4.01
N VAL A 140 4.38 -19.21 3.91
CA VAL A 140 3.39 -18.69 4.87
C VAL A 140 2.13 -19.57 4.87
N ARG A 141 1.59 -19.89 3.68
CA ARG A 141 0.39 -20.73 3.51
C ARG A 141 0.57 -22.15 4.05
N GLU A 142 1.77 -22.72 3.91
CA GLU A 142 2.10 -24.06 4.41
C GLU A 142 2.40 -24.10 5.92
N SER A 143 2.91 -22.99 6.45
CA SER A 143 3.37 -22.92 7.84
C SER A 143 2.30 -22.45 8.81
N ILE A 144 1.36 -21.60 8.39
CA ILE A 144 0.34 -21.00 9.26
C ILE A 144 -1.03 -21.63 8.97
N PRO A 145 -1.53 -22.52 9.85
CA PRO A 145 -2.86 -23.09 9.71
C PRO A 145 -3.93 -21.99 9.77
N GLY A 146 -4.89 -22.01 8.85
CA GLY A 146 -5.98 -21.03 8.81
C GLY A 146 -5.65 -19.72 8.08
N ALA A 147 -4.42 -19.55 7.57
CA ALA A 147 -4.10 -18.44 6.67
C ALA A 147 -5.08 -18.42 5.48
N PHE A 148 -5.60 -17.23 5.15
CA PHE A 148 -6.54 -17.08 4.06
C PHE A 148 -5.92 -17.57 2.74
N ARG A 149 -6.70 -18.32 1.96
CA ARG A 149 -6.25 -18.92 0.71
C ARG A 149 -7.19 -18.56 -0.42
N LEU A 150 -6.70 -17.70 -1.30
CA LEU A 150 -7.44 -17.17 -2.43
C LEU A 150 -7.95 -18.28 -3.35
N ASP A 151 -7.10 -19.27 -3.65
CA ASP A 151 -7.43 -20.45 -4.47
C ASP A 151 -8.55 -21.29 -3.87
N LYS A 152 -8.54 -21.46 -2.54
CA LYS A 152 -9.58 -22.20 -1.82
C LYS A 152 -10.90 -21.42 -1.75
N ALA A 153 -10.82 -20.11 -1.49
CA ALA A 153 -11.99 -19.24 -1.38
C ALA A 153 -12.72 -19.07 -2.72
N LEU A 154 -11.99 -18.98 -3.83
CA LEU A 154 -12.56 -18.95 -5.18
C LEU A 154 -13.07 -20.33 -5.63
N GLY A 155 -12.39 -21.40 -5.20
CA GLY A 155 -12.67 -22.78 -5.57
C GLY A 155 -11.75 -23.28 -6.69
N LYS A 156 -11.32 -24.54 -6.57
CA LYS A 156 -10.28 -25.18 -7.41
C LYS A 156 -10.53 -25.07 -8.92
N SER A 157 -11.78 -25.27 -9.36
CA SER A 157 -12.13 -25.21 -10.79
C SER A 157 -11.97 -23.80 -11.36
N LYS A 158 -12.55 -22.80 -10.68
CA LYS A 158 -12.49 -21.39 -11.07
C LYS A 158 -11.07 -20.84 -11.02
N ALA A 159 -10.30 -21.19 -9.98
CA ALA A 159 -8.89 -20.82 -9.88
C ALA A 159 -8.07 -21.36 -11.07
N ARG A 160 -8.23 -22.64 -11.42
CA ARG A 160 -7.55 -23.24 -12.58
C ARG A 160 -7.95 -22.59 -13.90
N LYS A 161 -9.23 -22.27 -14.06
CA LYS A 161 -9.72 -21.57 -15.27
C LYS A 161 -9.04 -20.22 -15.43
N LEU A 162 -8.98 -19.41 -14.36
CA LEU A 162 -8.29 -18.12 -14.38
C LEU A 162 -6.79 -18.26 -14.69
N ILE A 163 -6.10 -19.19 -14.03
CA ILE A 163 -4.67 -19.46 -14.29
C ILE A 163 -4.46 -19.80 -15.76
N ARG A 164 -5.29 -20.69 -16.35
CA ARG A 164 -5.21 -21.05 -17.76
C ARG A 164 -5.40 -19.86 -18.69
N LEU A 165 -6.39 -19.01 -18.43
CA LEU A 165 -6.63 -17.82 -19.26
C LEU A 165 -5.39 -16.93 -19.33
N VAL A 166 -4.68 -16.76 -18.20
CA VAL A 166 -3.42 -16.02 -18.17
C VAL A 166 -2.34 -16.74 -18.97
N GLU A 167 -2.12 -18.04 -18.71
CA GLU A 167 -1.06 -18.85 -19.36
C GLU A 167 -1.25 -19.05 -20.87
N GLU A 168 -2.50 -19.08 -21.34
CA GLU A 168 -2.87 -19.21 -22.74
C GLU A 168 -2.88 -17.86 -23.49
N GLY A 169 -2.52 -16.76 -22.80
CA GLY A 169 -2.40 -15.44 -23.41
C GLY A 169 -3.74 -14.77 -23.72
N TYR A 170 -4.83 -15.15 -23.05
CA TYR A 170 -6.17 -14.59 -23.26
C TYR A 170 -6.15 -13.05 -23.24
N PHE A 171 -5.46 -12.47 -22.26
CA PHE A 171 -5.37 -11.02 -22.04
C PHE A 171 -4.46 -10.28 -23.04
N MET A 172 -3.64 -11.01 -23.79
CA MET A 172 -2.81 -10.45 -24.86
C MET A 172 -3.54 -10.39 -26.21
N ASN A 173 -4.64 -11.14 -26.34
CA ASN A 173 -5.47 -11.10 -27.53
C ASN A 173 -6.51 -9.98 -27.42
N ARG A 174 -6.44 -9.03 -28.36
CA ARG A 174 -7.34 -7.87 -28.42
C ARG A 174 -8.80 -8.29 -28.65
N GLU A 175 -9.06 -9.35 -29.41
CA GLU A 175 -10.43 -9.83 -29.68
C GLU A 175 -11.15 -10.29 -28.40
N ASN A 176 -10.40 -10.73 -27.40
CA ASN A 176 -10.93 -11.20 -26.12
C ASN A 176 -11.23 -10.06 -25.13
N THR A 177 -10.59 -8.90 -25.31
CA THR A 177 -10.55 -7.85 -24.28
C THR A 177 -11.06 -6.50 -24.77
N ILE A 178 -11.21 -6.32 -26.08
CA ILE A 178 -11.70 -5.08 -26.70
C ILE A 178 -13.07 -5.31 -27.30
N ALA A 179 -14.07 -4.61 -26.75
CA ALA A 179 -15.37 -4.48 -27.37
C ALA A 179 -15.28 -3.46 -28.53
N PRO A 180 -15.78 -3.77 -29.74
CA PRO A 180 -15.70 -2.87 -30.89
C PRO A 180 -16.54 -1.60 -30.71
N SER A 181 -17.69 -1.72 -30.04
CA SER A 181 -18.54 -0.59 -29.65
C SER A 181 -19.05 -0.74 -28.22
N MET A 182 -19.57 0.36 -27.66
CA MET A 182 -20.10 0.40 -26.30
C MET A 182 -21.21 1.44 -26.19
N THR A 183 -22.22 1.13 -25.38
CA THR A 183 -23.31 2.03 -24.97
C THR A 183 -23.48 1.95 -23.45
N ALA A 184 -24.20 2.89 -22.84
CA ALA A 184 -24.47 2.81 -21.41
C ALA A 184 -25.31 1.56 -21.07
N ALA A 185 -26.30 1.21 -21.90
CA ALA A 185 -27.09 -0.02 -21.77
C ALA A 185 -26.18 -1.25 -21.75
N ARG A 186 -25.23 -1.33 -22.69
CA ARG A 186 -24.28 -2.43 -22.77
C ARG A 186 -23.40 -2.49 -21.52
N TYR A 187 -22.88 -1.37 -21.04
CA TYR A 187 -22.14 -1.33 -19.78
C TYR A 187 -22.99 -1.86 -18.60
N PHE A 188 -24.25 -1.47 -18.51
CA PHE A 188 -25.14 -1.96 -17.46
C PHE A 188 -25.42 -3.47 -17.54
N GLU A 189 -25.34 -4.10 -18.72
CA GLU A 189 -25.39 -5.56 -18.84
C GLU A 189 -24.18 -6.23 -18.18
N TYR A 190 -22.97 -5.68 -18.34
CA TYR A 190 -21.79 -6.16 -17.59
C TYR A 190 -22.01 -6.02 -16.08
N CYS A 191 -22.52 -4.87 -15.63
CA CYS A 191 -22.84 -4.64 -14.22
C CYS A 191 -23.81 -5.72 -13.68
N LYS A 192 -24.89 -6.04 -14.42
CA LYS A 192 -25.85 -7.08 -14.01
C LYS A 192 -25.17 -8.43 -13.79
N ILE A 193 -24.35 -8.86 -14.75
CA ILE A 193 -23.62 -10.13 -14.64
C ILE A 193 -22.67 -10.11 -13.44
N ALA A 194 -21.95 -9.01 -13.25
CA ALA A 194 -21.03 -8.84 -12.12
C ALA A 194 -21.75 -8.93 -10.76
N TYR A 195 -22.86 -8.20 -10.58
CA TYR A 195 -23.62 -8.20 -9.32
C TYR A 195 -24.16 -9.58 -8.98
N LEU A 196 -24.74 -10.28 -9.95
CA LEU A 196 -25.27 -11.62 -9.76
C LEU A 196 -24.17 -12.63 -9.41
N ALA A 197 -23.00 -12.52 -10.04
CA ALA A 197 -21.88 -13.44 -9.83
C ALA A 197 -21.17 -13.25 -8.47
N ALA A 198 -21.13 -12.01 -7.98
CA ALA A 198 -20.42 -11.63 -6.76
C ALA A 198 -21.30 -11.63 -5.50
N ALA A 199 -22.60 -11.90 -5.62
CA ALA A 199 -23.51 -11.97 -4.49
C ALA A 199 -23.03 -12.97 -3.43
N ARG A 200 -22.84 -12.49 -2.20
CA ARG A 200 -22.59 -13.35 -1.03
C ARG A 200 -23.91 -13.86 -0.48
N LYS A 201 -23.86 -14.85 0.40
CA LYS A 201 -25.08 -15.47 0.98
C LYS A 201 -25.92 -14.45 1.76
N GLU A 202 -25.25 -13.49 2.37
CA GLU A 202 -25.83 -12.39 3.13
C GLU A 202 -26.30 -11.21 2.26
N ASP A 203 -25.87 -11.13 1.00
CA ASP A 203 -26.25 -10.04 0.10
C ASP A 203 -27.67 -10.29 -0.42
N ARG A 204 -28.56 -9.30 -0.24
CA ARG A 204 -29.92 -9.31 -0.81
C ARG A 204 -29.88 -8.69 -2.21
N ILE A 205 -29.55 -9.52 -3.20
CA ILE A 205 -29.56 -9.12 -4.60
C ILE A 205 -30.89 -9.51 -5.24
N ASP A 206 -31.64 -8.52 -5.72
CA ASP A 206 -32.86 -8.75 -6.49
C ASP A 206 -32.51 -9.00 -7.95
N SER A 207 -32.56 -10.27 -8.37
CA SER A 207 -32.22 -10.68 -9.73
C SER A 207 -33.20 -10.20 -10.82
N SER A 208 -34.38 -9.71 -10.42
CA SER A 208 -35.38 -9.19 -11.35
C SER A 208 -35.01 -7.82 -11.91
N LEU A 209 -34.18 -7.06 -11.19
CA LEU A 209 -33.74 -5.72 -11.61
C LEU A 209 -32.95 -5.76 -12.92
N SER A 210 -33.12 -4.71 -13.73
CA SER A 210 -32.24 -4.43 -14.86
C SER A 210 -30.82 -4.08 -14.37
N GLY A 211 -29.83 -4.19 -15.25
CA GLY A 211 -28.46 -3.82 -14.89
C GLY A 211 -28.30 -2.36 -14.49
N ARG A 212 -29.11 -1.48 -15.08
CA ARG A 212 -29.13 -0.05 -14.78
C ARG A 212 -29.69 0.22 -13.39
N GLU A 213 -30.76 -0.48 -13.01
CA GLU A 213 -31.35 -0.42 -11.66
C GLU A 213 -30.39 -0.98 -10.62
N MET A 214 -29.75 -2.13 -10.90
CA MET A 214 -28.72 -2.70 -10.03
C MET A 214 -27.54 -1.73 -9.84
N TYR A 215 -27.04 -1.13 -10.91
CA TYR A 215 -25.97 -0.13 -10.83
C TYR A 215 -26.39 1.07 -9.97
N LYS A 216 -27.59 1.62 -10.20
CA LYS A 216 -28.12 2.73 -9.39
C LYS A 216 -28.23 2.39 -7.90
N LEU A 217 -28.53 1.13 -7.56
CA LEU A 217 -28.75 0.68 -6.19
C LEU A 217 -27.46 0.27 -5.47
N TYR A 218 -26.52 -0.37 -6.18
CA TYR A 218 -25.38 -1.06 -5.56
C TYR A 218 -24.02 -0.41 -5.82
N ALA A 219 -23.88 0.45 -6.83
CA ALA A 219 -22.66 1.21 -7.07
C ALA A 219 -22.42 2.29 -6.00
N ASP A 220 -21.27 2.95 -6.06
CA ASP A 220 -20.91 4.04 -5.15
C ASP A 220 -21.91 5.22 -5.15
N GLY A 221 -22.62 5.42 -6.27
CA GLY A 221 -23.68 6.43 -6.41
C GLY A 221 -23.20 7.76 -7.01
N ARG A 222 -21.89 8.04 -7.00
CA ARG A 222 -21.30 9.18 -7.73
C ARG A 222 -21.10 8.83 -9.20
N HIS A 223 -22.19 8.64 -9.93
CA HIS A 223 -22.20 8.10 -11.30
C HIS A 223 -21.71 9.06 -12.40
N GLU A 224 -21.32 10.29 -12.07
CA GLU A 224 -20.69 11.21 -13.02
C GLU A 224 -21.50 11.46 -14.31
N GLY A 225 -22.83 11.51 -14.20
CA GLY A 225 -23.72 11.68 -15.35
C GLY A 225 -23.93 10.43 -16.22
N LEU A 226 -23.33 9.28 -15.90
CA LEU A 226 -23.51 8.02 -16.65
C LEU A 226 -24.96 7.53 -16.69
N LEU A 227 -25.74 7.80 -15.64
CA LEU A 227 -27.18 7.52 -15.64
C LEU A 227 -27.97 8.53 -16.47
N ASP A 228 -27.40 9.67 -16.88
CA ASP A 228 -28.14 10.75 -17.52
C ASP A 228 -27.95 10.80 -19.04
N ILE A 229 -27.05 9.98 -19.60
CA ILE A 229 -26.83 9.86 -21.04
C ILE A 229 -27.84 8.92 -21.71
N ASP A 230 -28.05 9.06 -23.02
CA ASP A 230 -28.86 8.10 -23.80
C ASP A 230 -28.26 6.69 -23.68
N PRO A 231 -29.00 5.71 -23.11
CA PRO A 231 -28.48 4.37 -22.90
C PRO A 231 -28.14 3.61 -24.18
N HIS A 232 -28.67 4.01 -25.34
CA HIS A 232 -28.47 3.30 -26.60
C HIS A 232 -27.57 4.03 -27.60
N SER A 233 -27.11 5.25 -27.28
CA SER A 233 -26.22 6.03 -28.15
C SER A 233 -24.75 5.67 -27.94
N GLU A 234 -24.12 5.06 -28.97
CA GLU A 234 -22.69 4.78 -28.96
C GLU A 234 -21.86 6.08 -28.97
N GLN A 235 -22.30 7.09 -29.71
CA GLN A 235 -21.62 8.37 -29.81
C GLN A 235 -21.65 9.13 -28.48
N GLU A 236 -22.80 9.14 -27.79
CA GLU A 236 -22.91 9.82 -26.51
C GLU A 236 -22.07 9.14 -25.43
N PHE A 237 -22.05 7.80 -25.41
CA PHE A 237 -21.15 7.06 -24.54
C PHE A 237 -19.67 7.35 -24.85
N ALA A 238 -19.29 7.39 -26.13
CA ALA A 238 -17.94 7.71 -26.57
C ALA A 238 -17.51 9.13 -26.17
N ASP A 239 -18.40 10.12 -26.29
CA ASP A 239 -18.15 11.50 -25.89
C ASP A 239 -18.08 11.65 -24.36
N TRP A 240 -18.89 10.88 -23.62
CA TRP A 240 -18.83 10.83 -22.17
C TRP A 240 -17.51 10.22 -21.67
N ILE A 241 -17.07 9.08 -22.24
CA ILE A 241 -15.74 8.50 -21.98
C ILE A 241 -14.61 9.47 -22.31
N GLY A 242 -14.78 10.25 -23.38
CA GLY A 242 -13.81 11.26 -23.80
C GLY A 242 -13.84 12.56 -23.00
N HIS A 243 -14.65 12.63 -21.93
CA HIS A 243 -14.88 13.82 -21.10
C HIS A 243 -15.36 15.05 -21.88
N LYS A 244 -16.04 14.85 -23.01
CA LYS A 244 -16.60 15.92 -23.86
C LYS A 244 -18.08 16.20 -23.57
N HIS A 245 -18.74 15.28 -22.88
CA HIS A 245 -20.17 15.36 -22.61
C HIS A 245 -20.47 16.34 -21.46
N PRO A 246 -21.49 17.22 -21.55
CA PRO A 246 -21.79 18.23 -20.53
C PRO A 246 -22.23 17.68 -19.17
N LYS A 247 -22.58 16.38 -19.10
CA LYS A 247 -22.91 15.70 -17.85
C LYS A 247 -21.67 15.26 -17.07
N TRP A 248 -20.48 15.36 -17.67
CA TRP A 248 -19.22 15.12 -16.98
C TRP A 248 -18.81 16.34 -16.17
N THR A 249 -18.67 16.18 -14.87
CA THR A 249 -18.36 17.22 -13.87
C THR A 249 -16.96 17.07 -13.24
N GLY A 250 -16.29 15.93 -13.39
CA GLY A 250 -14.88 15.70 -13.02
C GLY A 250 -14.60 15.27 -11.57
N GLY A 251 -15.54 14.63 -10.85
CA GLY A 251 -15.33 14.29 -9.42
C GLY A 251 -15.94 12.98 -8.91
N GLY A 252 -16.58 12.19 -9.77
CA GLY A 252 -17.32 10.99 -9.42
C GLY A 252 -16.57 9.69 -9.68
N HIS A 253 -17.20 8.60 -9.27
CA HIS A 253 -16.65 7.24 -9.30
C HIS A 253 -17.59 6.31 -10.11
N PRO A 254 -17.79 6.57 -11.42
CA PRO A 254 -18.78 5.84 -12.22
C PRO A 254 -18.44 4.35 -12.44
N TRP A 255 -17.19 3.98 -12.17
CA TRP A 255 -16.70 2.61 -12.31
C TRP A 255 -16.79 1.81 -11.02
N GLU A 256 -16.99 2.47 -9.87
CA GLU A 256 -17.04 1.82 -8.55
C GLU A 256 -18.37 1.09 -8.36
N ILE A 257 -18.48 -0.09 -8.98
CA ILE A 257 -19.70 -0.91 -8.95
C ILE A 257 -19.94 -1.55 -7.58
N LYS A 258 -18.90 -1.69 -6.75
CA LYS A 258 -19.08 -2.12 -5.36
C LYS A 258 -18.34 -1.18 -4.42
N ARG A 259 -19.12 -0.43 -3.65
CA ARG A 259 -18.61 0.59 -2.73
C ARG A 259 -17.59 0.02 -1.74
N GLY A 260 -16.52 0.78 -1.51
CA GLY A 260 -15.53 0.48 -0.50
C GLY A 260 -14.69 1.68 -0.09
N GLY A 261 -13.83 1.49 0.90
CA GLY A 261 -12.75 2.44 1.14
C GLY A 261 -11.76 2.45 -0.03
N ASN A 262 -10.80 3.35 0.02
CA ASN A 262 -9.77 3.53 -1.02
C ASN A 262 -9.01 2.26 -1.46
N THR A 263 -9.03 1.19 -0.67
CA THR A 263 -8.37 -0.09 -0.98
C THR A 263 -9.33 -1.28 -1.10
N THR A 264 -10.64 -1.08 -0.91
CA THR A 264 -11.62 -2.20 -0.77
C THR A 264 -12.84 -2.05 -1.67
N HIS A 265 -12.82 -1.11 -2.61
CA HIS A 265 -13.82 -1.03 -3.67
C HIS A 265 -13.53 -2.06 -4.78
N ILE A 266 -14.52 -2.29 -5.63
CA ILE A 266 -14.35 -3.02 -6.90
C ILE A 266 -14.82 -2.10 -8.01
N ASP A 267 -13.94 -1.89 -8.98
CA ASP A 267 -14.24 -1.14 -10.19
C ASP A 267 -14.51 -2.08 -11.36
N LEU A 268 -15.48 -1.71 -12.18
CA LEU A 268 -15.67 -2.23 -13.53
C LEU A 268 -15.46 -1.05 -14.47
N SER A 269 -14.21 -0.79 -14.81
CA SER A 269 -13.84 0.39 -15.58
C SER A 269 -14.01 0.16 -17.07
N VAL A 270 -14.37 1.22 -17.81
CA VAL A 270 -14.33 1.23 -19.26
C VAL A 270 -13.35 2.31 -19.70
N ARG A 271 -12.42 1.94 -20.59
CA ARG A 271 -11.41 2.85 -21.13
C ARG A 271 -11.15 2.61 -22.60
N ARG A 272 -10.49 3.56 -23.26
CA ARG A 272 -9.91 3.32 -24.59
C ARG A 272 -8.73 2.35 -24.49
N PRO A 273 -8.48 1.52 -25.53
CA PRO A 273 -7.35 0.59 -25.53
C PRO A 273 -5.99 1.27 -25.32
N ASP A 274 -5.82 2.45 -25.93
CA ASP A 274 -4.67 3.33 -25.78
C ASP A 274 -5.12 4.80 -25.81
N TYR A 275 -4.21 5.72 -25.47
CA TYR A 275 -4.50 7.15 -25.31
C TYR A 275 -4.94 7.84 -26.62
N TYR A 276 -4.55 7.30 -27.78
CA TYR A 276 -4.83 7.91 -29.08
C TYR A 276 -5.98 7.22 -29.83
N SER A 277 -6.36 6.01 -29.41
CA SER A 277 -7.42 5.25 -30.05
C SER A 277 -8.78 5.92 -29.86
N LYS A 278 -9.47 6.11 -30.99
CA LYS A 278 -10.89 6.50 -31.04
C LYS A 278 -11.82 5.29 -31.17
N GLU A 279 -11.25 4.09 -31.31
CA GLU A 279 -11.98 2.86 -31.61
C GLU A 279 -11.84 1.85 -30.47
N GLY A 280 -12.91 1.09 -30.28
CA GLY A 280 -13.01 0.05 -29.28
C GLY A 280 -12.98 0.56 -27.83
N PHE A 281 -13.27 -0.37 -26.93
CA PHE A 281 -13.36 -0.15 -25.50
C PHE A 281 -12.84 -1.38 -24.76
N VAL A 282 -11.99 -1.16 -23.75
CA VAL A 282 -11.60 -2.20 -22.79
C VAL A 282 -12.50 -2.08 -21.59
N VAL A 283 -13.19 -3.16 -21.25
CA VAL A 283 -13.88 -3.32 -19.96
C VAL A 283 -12.96 -4.11 -19.05
N GLU A 284 -12.69 -3.60 -17.85
CA GLU A 284 -11.70 -4.18 -16.94
C GLU A 284 -12.22 -4.21 -15.51
N VAL A 285 -12.21 -5.40 -14.90
CA VAL A 285 -12.50 -5.56 -13.46
C VAL A 285 -11.23 -5.30 -12.65
N ASN A 286 -11.32 -4.42 -11.66
CA ASN A 286 -10.25 -4.15 -10.70
C ASN A 286 -10.74 -4.34 -9.26
N GLY A 287 -10.02 -5.13 -8.48
CA GLY A 287 -10.35 -5.43 -7.08
C GLY A 287 -9.10 -5.82 -6.30
N PRO A 288 -8.26 -4.84 -5.90
CA PRO A 288 -6.89 -5.10 -5.47
C PRO A 288 -6.78 -5.79 -4.11
N SER A 289 -7.72 -5.51 -3.18
CA SER A 289 -7.73 -6.14 -1.85
C SER A 289 -8.02 -7.63 -1.92
N ILE A 290 -7.27 -8.45 -1.18
CA ILE A 290 -7.49 -9.90 -1.08
C ILE A 290 -8.91 -10.30 -0.68
N ILE A 291 -9.55 -9.49 0.16
CA ILE A 291 -10.92 -9.75 0.64
C ILE A 291 -11.93 -9.59 -0.50
N ARG A 292 -11.68 -8.67 -1.43
CA ARG A 292 -12.54 -8.35 -2.57
C ARG A 292 -12.14 -9.07 -3.85
N MET A 293 -10.90 -9.56 -3.92
CA MET A 293 -10.36 -10.21 -5.10
C MET A 293 -11.15 -11.46 -5.48
N VAL A 294 -11.68 -12.21 -4.51
CA VAL A 294 -12.57 -13.36 -4.79
C VAL A 294 -13.83 -12.91 -5.53
N GLU A 295 -14.41 -11.78 -5.15
CA GLU A 295 -15.59 -11.22 -5.79
C GLU A 295 -15.25 -10.74 -7.20
N ALA A 296 -14.17 -9.96 -7.35
CA ALA A 296 -13.69 -9.48 -8.65
C ALA A 296 -13.41 -10.63 -9.64
N MET A 297 -12.74 -11.71 -9.19
CA MET A 297 -12.49 -12.89 -10.00
C MET A 297 -13.78 -13.63 -10.39
N LYS A 298 -14.80 -13.67 -9.51
CA LYS A 298 -16.12 -14.23 -9.85
C LYS A 298 -16.83 -13.38 -10.90
N MET A 299 -16.78 -12.05 -10.78
CA MET A 299 -17.35 -11.13 -11.77
C MET A 299 -16.70 -11.33 -13.12
N PHE A 300 -15.36 -11.31 -13.19
CA PHE A 300 -14.60 -11.55 -14.41
C PHE A 300 -15.00 -12.88 -15.06
N LEU A 301 -14.99 -13.98 -14.30
CA LEU A 301 -15.29 -15.32 -14.84
C LEU A 301 -16.73 -15.41 -15.39
N ALA A 302 -17.70 -14.78 -14.73
CA ALA A 302 -19.09 -14.80 -15.19
C ALA A 302 -19.29 -13.97 -16.46
N ILE A 303 -18.63 -12.81 -16.57
CA ILE A 303 -18.65 -11.97 -17.78
C ILE A 303 -17.99 -12.71 -18.95
N HIS A 304 -16.84 -13.34 -18.70
CA HIS A 304 -16.17 -14.20 -19.67
C HIS A 304 -17.06 -15.37 -20.10
N GLU A 305 -17.78 -16.02 -19.18
CA GLU A 305 -18.73 -17.11 -19.48
C GLU A 305 -19.95 -16.65 -20.29
N ALA A 306 -20.28 -15.36 -20.25
CA ALA A 306 -21.29 -14.74 -21.09
C ALA A 306 -20.74 -14.31 -22.48
N SER A 307 -19.50 -14.69 -22.81
CA SER A 307 -18.82 -14.38 -24.08
C SER A 307 -18.72 -12.87 -24.34
N LEU A 308 -18.57 -12.07 -23.28
CA LEU A 308 -18.36 -10.63 -23.38
C LEU A 308 -16.86 -10.30 -23.31
N PRO A 309 -16.35 -9.38 -24.15
CA PRO A 309 -14.98 -8.90 -24.04
C PRO A 309 -14.69 -8.31 -22.66
N ILE A 310 -13.71 -8.85 -21.95
CA ILE A 310 -13.42 -8.46 -20.57
C ILE A 310 -11.96 -8.71 -20.22
N SER A 311 -11.39 -7.80 -19.45
CA SER A 311 -10.07 -7.92 -18.83
C SER A 311 -10.19 -7.93 -17.30
N ILE A 312 -9.12 -8.33 -16.63
CA ILE A 312 -8.93 -8.13 -15.19
C ILE A 312 -7.63 -7.38 -14.99
N ALA A 313 -7.61 -6.42 -14.05
CA ALA A 313 -6.40 -5.66 -13.75
C ALA A 313 -5.27 -6.59 -13.27
N GLU A 314 -4.06 -6.37 -13.79
CA GLU A 314 -2.84 -7.11 -13.41
C GLU A 314 -2.99 -8.65 -13.46
N PRO A 315 -3.30 -9.25 -14.63
CA PRO A 315 -3.63 -10.67 -14.75
C PRO A 315 -2.49 -11.59 -14.27
N GLU A 316 -1.23 -11.22 -14.47
CA GLU A 316 -0.09 -11.98 -13.93
C GLU A 316 -0.04 -11.94 -12.40
N SER A 317 -0.33 -10.79 -11.80
CA SER A 317 -0.45 -10.68 -10.34
C SER A 317 -1.57 -11.57 -9.79
N VAL A 318 -2.72 -11.62 -10.48
CA VAL A 318 -3.82 -12.55 -10.15
C VAL A 318 -3.34 -13.99 -10.18
N ARG A 319 -2.64 -14.40 -11.25
CA ARG A 319 -2.08 -15.74 -11.41
C ARG A 319 -1.09 -16.09 -10.30
N LYS A 320 -0.09 -15.22 -10.03
CA LYS A 320 0.91 -15.42 -8.97
C LYS A 320 0.26 -15.61 -7.61
N ARG A 321 -0.74 -14.77 -7.26
CA ARG A 321 -1.50 -14.89 -6.00
C ARG A 321 -2.30 -16.18 -5.91
N LEU A 322 -2.95 -16.62 -6.99
CA LEU A 322 -3.65 -17.91 -7.00
C LEU A 322 -2.69 -19.09 -6.79
N LEU A 323 -1.49 -19.04 -7.38
CA LEU A 323 -0.46 -20.07 -7.25
C LEU A 323 0.35 -19.97 -5.94
N GLY A 324 0.30 -18.83 -5.24
CA GLY A 324 1.17 -18.57 -4.08
C GLY A 324 2.63 -18.34 -4.47
N GLN A 325 2.86 -17.85 -5.68
CA GLN A 325 4.17 -17.48 -6.22
C GLN A 325 4.55 -16.03 -5.92
N ASP A 326 3.64 -15.27 -5.31
CA ASP A 326 3.88 -13.94 -4.78
C ASP A 326 4.62 -13.98 -3.44
N ASN A 327 5.00 -12.79 -2.93
CA ASN A 327 5.61 -12.63 -1.62
C ASN A 327 4.63 -11.96 -0.63
N VAL A 328 4.83 -12.25 0.65
CA VAL A 328 4.25 -11.48 1.75
C VAL A 328 5.32 -10.52 2.27
N GLY A 329 4.97 -9.25 2.41
CA GLY A 329 5.83 -8.25 3.03
C GLY A 329 5.77 -8.36 4.56
N ILE A 330 6.93 -8.49 5.19
CA ILE A 330 7.09 -8.31 6.63
C ILE A 330 7.37 -6.84 6.88
N ILE A 331 6.53 -6.18 7.68
CA ILE A 331 6.71 -4.78 8.04
C ILE A 331 7.00 -4.61 9.53
N PRO A 332 7.68 -3.52 9.93
CA PRO A 332 7.90 -3.18 11.32
C PRO A 332 6.60 -2.95 12.08
N GLU A 333 6.55 -3.30 13.37
CA GLU A 333 5.39 -3.08 14.25
C GLU A 333 4.91 -1.62 14.31
N TYR A 334 5.81 -0.66 14.12
CA TYR A 334 5.46 0.76 14.12
C TYR A 334 4.84 1.25 12.80
N ALA A 335 4.87 0.43 11.75
CA ALA A 335 4.30 0.79 10.45
C ALA A 335 2.81 0.44 10.38
N SER A 336 2.02 1.26 9.71
CA SER A 336 0.60 0.95 9.46
C SER A 336 0.48 -0.15 8.41
N LEU A 337 -0.40 -1.13 8.65
CA LEU A 337 -0.79 -2.11 7.61
C LEU A 337 -1.52 -1.46 6.42
N HIS A 338 -2.10 -0.26 6.63
CA HIS A 338 -2.83 0.42 5.56
C HIS A 338 -1.89 0.81 4.43
N ARG A 339 -2.09 0.20 3.24
CA ARG A 339 -1.29 0.41 2.02
C ARG A 339 0.22 0.14 2.18
N ALA A 340 0.63 -0.57 3.22
CA ALA A 340 2.06 -0.82 3.45
C ALA A 340 2.71 -1.67 2.35
N ASN A 341 1.93 -2.42 1.57
CA ASN A 341 2.41 -3.14 0.39
C ASN A 341 2.99 -2.18 -0.67
N GLN A 342 2.52 -0.93 -0.75
CA GLN A 342 2.99 0.08 -1.71
C GLN A 342 4.44 0.54 -1.45
N ARG A 343 5.00 0.19 -0.29
CA ARG A 343 6.42 0.45 0.01
C ARG A 343 7.36 -0.46 -0.77
N PHE A 344 6.93 -1.69 -1.07
CA PHE A 344 7.76 -2.68 -1.74
C PHE A 344 7.81 -2.40 -3.24
N HIS A 345 8.93 -2.76 -3.85
CA HIS A 345 9.10 -2.57 -5.28
C HIS A 345 8.14 -3.50 -6.06
N PRO A 346 7.58 -3.08 -7.20
CA PRO A 346 6.68 -3.91 -7.99
C PRO A 346 7.27 -5.29 -8.36
N GLU A 347 8.58 -5.36 -8.58
CA GLU A 347 9.31 -6.59 -8.91
C GLU A 347 9.39 -7.58 -7.74
N GLU A 348 9.04 -7.16 -6.52
CA GLU A 348 8.99 -8.03 -5.35
C GLU A 348 7.67 -8.79 -5.23
N ASP A 349 6.67 -8.49 -6.07
CA ASP A 349 5.36 -9.16 -6.07
C ASP A 349 4.71 -9.20 -4.67
N VAL A 350 4.79 -8.10 -3.93
CA VAL A 350 4.19 -7.99 -2.58
C VAL A 350 2.81 -7.36 -2.67
N PHE A 351 1.78 -8.19 -2.44
CA PHE A 351 0.38 -7.75 -2.43
C PHE A 351 -0.21 -7.66 -1.02
N GLU A 352 0.31 -8.48 -0.11
CA GLU A 352 -0.13 -8.51 1.29
C GLU A 352 1.05 -8.26 2.21
N VAL A 353 0.76 -7.66 3.36
CA VAL A 353 1.73 -7.36 4.40
C VAL A 353 1.26 -7.87 5.74
N MET A 354 2.21 -8.21 6.62
CA MET A 354 1.95 -8.60 8.00
C MET A 354 3.09 -8.14 8.91
N TYR A 355 2.83 -8.10 10.21
CA TYR A 355 3.92 -7.91 11.17
C TYR A 355 4.70 -9.21 11.33
N TYR A 356 5.99 -9.11 11.67
CA TYR A 356 6.79 -10.29 12.01
C TYR A 356 6.17 -11.09 13.17
N ASP A 357 5.50 -10.39 14.08
CA ASP A 357 4.88 -10.98 15.26
C ASP A 357 3.62 -11.80 14.96
N ASP A 358 2.95 -11.53 13.84
CA ASP A 358 1.80 -12.29 13.34
C ASP A 358 2.18 -13.71 12.90
N LEU A 359 3.46 -14.00 12.66
CA LEU A 359 3.96 -15.36 12.43
C LEU A 359 3.79 -16.25 13.69
N GLY A 360 3.63 -15.65 14.87
CA GLY A 360 3.37 -16.34 16.13
C GLY A 360 4.37 -17.45 16.44
N ARG A 361 3.86 -18.65 16.77
CA ARG A 361 4.69 -19.83 17.05
C ARG A 361 5.49 -20.34 15.84
N HIS A 362 5.17 -19.87 14.64
CA HIS A 362 5.78 -20.33 13.38
C HIS A 362 7.03 -19.53 12.98
N LYS A 363 7.39 -18.47 13.72
CA LYS A 363 8.61 -17.65 13.50
C LYS A 363 9.83 -18.52 13.20
N ARG A 364 10.18 -19.47 14.07
CA ARG A 364 11.38 -20.32 13.90
C ARG A 364 11.46 -21.06 12.56
N ARG A 365 10.31 -21.46 11.99
CA ARG A 365 10.23 -22.18 10.71
C ARG A 365 10.36 -21.23 9.52
N ILE A 366 9.89 -19.99 9.67
CA ILE A 366 9.72 -19.05 8.56
C ILE A 366 10.91 -18.07 8.47
N THR A 367 11.45 -17.62 9.61
CA THR A 367 12.54 -16.63 9.69
C THR A 367 13.74 -16.90 8.78
N PRO A 368 14.24 -18.15 8.63
CA PRO A 368 15.35 -18.44 7.73
C PRO A 368 15.07 -18.13 6.25
N PHE A 369 13.79 -18.05 5.85
CA PHE A 369 13.35 -17.77 4.49
C PHE A 369 12.93 -16.31 4.27
N ILE A 370 13.01 -15.47 5.31
CA ILE A 370 12.74 -14.04 5.18
C ILE A 370 13.98 -13.36 4.60
N ARG A 371 13.82 -12.72 3.45
CA ARG A 371 14.81 -11.81 2.88
C ARG A 371 14.63 -10.44 3.53
N TRP A 372 15.47 -10.14 4.52
CA TRP A 372 15.45 -8.85 5.22
C TRP A 372 16.04 -7.73 4.36
N GLU A 373 15.41 -6.54 4.40
CA GLU A 373 16.01 -5.32 3.86
C GLU A 373 17.26 -4.95 4.65
N ALA A 374 18.23 -4.34 3.97
CA ALA A 374 19.44 -3.82 4.62
C ALA A 374 19.08 -2.70 5.62
N LEU A 375 19.59 -2.80 6.84
CA LEU A 375 19.48 -1.71 7.80
C LEU A 375 20.40 -0.54 7.42
N PRO A 376 20.03 0.71 7.77
CA PRO A 376 20.84 1.87 7.48
C PRO A 376 22.23 1.75 8.10
N VAL A 377 23.24 2.17 7.34
CA VAL A 377 24.65 2.22 7.77
C VAL A 377 25.03 3.69 7.97
N LEU A 378 25.43 4.05 9.18
CA LEU A 378 25.96 5.38 9.46
C LEU A 378 27.43 5.44 9.09
N ARG A 379 27.76 6.29 8.12
CA ARG A 379 29.14 6.51 7.64
C ARG A 379 29.51 7.97 7.84
N LEU A 380 30.76 8.23 8.19
CA LEU A 380 31.30 9.59 8.14
C LEU A 380 31.33 10.04 6.68
N ARG A 381 31.19 11.34 6.44
CA ARG A 381 31.39 11.89 5.10
C ARG A 381 32.87 11.82 4.75
N ASP A 382 33.16 11.35 3.55
CA ASP A 382 34.44 11.60 2.93
C ASP A 382 34.52 13.13 2.67
N VAL A 383 35.51 13.78 3.28
CA VAL A 383 35.72 15.24 3.17
C VAL A 383 36.38 15.58 1.85
#